data_AF-A0A914X7J0-F1
#
_entry.id   AF-A0A914X7J0-F1
#
_cell.length_a   1.000
_cell.length_b   1.000
_cell.length_c   1.000
_cell.angle_alpha   90.00
_cell.angle_beta   90.00
_cell.angle_gamma   90.00
#
_symmetry.space_group_name_H-M   'P 1'
#
loop_
_entity.id
_entity.type
_entity.pdbx_description
1 polymer ?
#
loop_
_entity_poly.entity_id
_entity_poly.type
_entity_poly.pdbx_seq_one_letter_code
_entity_poly.pdbx_strand_id
1 'polypeptide(L)'
;MGEQLIYSTKTRRDLEEFGWHRFTNNDEGLPDWFVDDEKRHYRKQLPVTKAQMDEYRQRQREFNARPIKKVAEAKMRKRKKEMSKLRLAKKRAQRIVDDPEMEQHEKVREMKKVYQKAATKKPDVSYKVISKGKRGTGARPKGPFKVVDKRLKKDNRKDKEETRKSLWKKKSPEAKRAAMEKNKRSRTGRKADKRTKRRAKRGKTN
;
A
#
# COMPACT_ATOMS: atom_id res chain seq x y z
N MET A 1 -7.69 2.91 28.98
CA MET A 1 -8.00 2.66 30.40
C MET A 1 -9.26 3.39 30.83
N GLY A 2 -9.33 4.73 30.76
CA GLY A 2 -10.53 5.49 31.17
C GLY A 2 -11.83 5.05 30.48
N GLU A 3 -11.77 4.75 29.18
CA GLU A 3 -12.91 4.21 28.43
C GLU A 3 -13.36 2.82 28.92
N GLN A 4 -12.43 1.98 29.40
CA GLN A 4 -12.72 0.62 29.87
C GLN A 4 -13.46 0.59 31.21
N LEU A 5 -13.40 1.66 31.98
CA LEU A 5 -14.15 1.81 33.24
C LEU A 5 -15.66 1.93 33.02
N ILE A 6 -16.08 2.41 31.84
CA ILE A 6 -17.50 2.69 31.54
C ILE A 6 -18.25 1.39 31.20
N TYR A 7 -17.58 0.41 30.61
CA TYR A 7 -18.26 -0.73 29.97
C TYR A 7 -18.76 -1.82 30.92
N SER A 8 -18.11 -2.09 32.06
CA SER A 8 -18.55 -3.17 32.97
C SER A 8 -17.97 -3.11 34.38
N THR A 9 -18.62 -3.82 35.32
CA THR A 9 -18.09 -4.05 36.68
C THR A 9 -16.89 -5.00 36.73
N LYS A 10 -16.75 -5.89 35.74
CA LYS A 10 -15.59 -6.80 35.62
C LYS A 10 -14.33 -6.05 35.21
N THR A 11 -14.44 -5.21 34.18
CA THR A 11 -13.34 -4.35 33.74
C THR A 11 -12.88 -3.38 34.83
N ARG A 12 -13.77 -2.94 35.73
CA ARG A 12 -13.37 -2.18 36.93
C ARG A 12 -12.48 -3.00 37.86
N ARG A 13 -12.87 -4.24 38.20
CA ARG A 13 -12.07 -5.14 39.05
C ARG A 13 -10.72 -5.47 38.40
N ASP A 14 -10.71 -5.77 37.10
CA ASP A 14 -9.48 -6.06 36.37
C ASP A 14 -8.50 -4.87 36.38
N LEU A 15 -9.02 -3.63 36.44
CA LEU A 15 -8.20 -2.43 36.55
C LEU A 15 -7.65 -2.22 37.98
N GLU A 16 -8.43 -2.54 39.00
CA GLU A 16 -7.98 -2.54 40.40
C GLU A 16 -6.85 -3.57 40.59
N GLU A 17 -7.03 -4.80 40.08
CA GLU A 17 -6.01 -5.84 40.10
C GLU A 17 -4.79 -5.46 39.25
N PHE A 18 -5.00 -4.84 38.09
CA PHE A 18 -3.89 -4.36 37.25
C PHE A 18 -3.02 -3.33 37.98
N GLY A 19 -3.62 -2.55 38.88
CA GLY A 19 -2.96 -1.55 39.71
C GLY A 19 -1.96 -2.14 40.69
N TRP A 20 -2.16 -3.38 41.15
CA TRP A 20 -1.19 -4.09 41.99
C TRP A 20 -0.16 -4.83 41.13
N HIS A 21 1.07 -4.34 41.10
CA HIS A 21 2.15 -4.91 40.29
C HIS A 21 3.54 -4.58 40.87
N ARG A 22 4.60 -5.24 40.39
CA ARG A 22 6.00 -5.01 40.83
C ARG A 22 6.41 -3.53 40.97
N PHE A 23 5.83 -2.67 40.14
CA PHE A 23 6.15 -1.25 40.03
C PHE A 23 5.27 -0.31 40.87
N THR A 24 4.64 -0.77 41.96
CA THR A 24 3.70 0.05 42.78
C THR A 24 4.35 0.82 43.92
N ASN A 25 5.61 0.54 44.25
CA ASN A 25 6.28 1.17 45.37
C ASN A 25 6.77 2.56 44.95
N ASN A 26 6.07 3.59 45.40
CA ASN A 26 6.43 4.98 45.14
C ASN A 26 7.06 5.57 46.40
N ASP A 27 8.37 5.45 46.53
CA ASP A 27 9.11 6.07 47.64
C ASP A 27 9.16 7.59 47.44
N GLU A 28 9.05 8.36 48.53
CA GLU A 28 9.08 9.83 48.50
C GLU A 28 10.49 10.36 48.87
N GLY A 29 10.88 11.50 48.30
CA GLY A 29 12.16 12.17 48.63
C GLY A 29 13.39 11.75 47.82
N LEU A 30 13.21 11.16 46.63
CA LEU A 30 14.33 10.72 45.78
C LEU A 30 14.87 11.86 44.89
N PRO A 31 16.16 11.82 44.52
CA PRO A 31 16.75 12.77 43.58
C PRO A 31 16.05 12.76 42.20
N ASP A 32 15.90 13.94 41.59
CA ASP A 32 15.21 14.10 40.30
C ASP A 32 15.77 13.22 39.18
N TRP A 33 17.09 13.03 39.15
CA TRP A 33 17.73 12.19 38.13
C TRP A 33 17.32 10.72 38.24
N PHE A 34 17.07 10.23 39.46
CA PHE A 34 16.63 8.86 39.71
C PHE A 34 15.17 8.70 39.31
N VAL A 35 14.31 9.65 39.69
CA VAL A 35 12.88 9.65 39.33
C VAL A 35 12.70 9.72 37.81
N ASP A 36 13.51 10.49 37.10
CA ASP A 36 13.44 10.60 35.64
C ASP A 36 13.89 9.32 34.93
N ASP A 37 14.90 8.63 35.46
CA ASP A 37 15.34 7.35 34.93
C ASP A 37 14.33 6.23 35.21
N GLU A 38 13.78 6.21 36.43
CA GLU A 38 12.71 5.31 36.84
C GLU A 38 11.47 5.52 35.95
N LYS A 39 11.04 6.76 35.71
CA LYS A 39 9.91 7.05 34.80
C LYS A 39 10.11 6.48 33.40
N ARG A 40 11.34 6.33 32.90
CA ARG A 40 11.60 5.79 31.55
C ARG A 40 11.55 4.27 31.51
N HIS A 41 12.12 3.61 32.51
CA HIS A 41 12.35 2.16 32.51
C HIS A 41 11.33 1.37 33.35
N TYR A 42 10.71 2.02 34.33
CA TYR A 42 9.84 1.44 35.34
C TYR A 42 8.36 1.55 34.92
N ARG A 43 7.99 0.87 33.81
CA ARG A 43 6.62 0.88 33.28
C ARG A 43 6.15 -0.51 32.85
N LYS A 44 4.97 -0.90 33.33
CA LYS A 44 4.26 -2.11 32.87
C LYS A 44 3.73 -1.89 31.46
N GLN A 45 4.04 -2.81 30.54
CA GLN A 45 3.46 -2.79 29.20
C GLN A 45 1.97 -3.16 29.29
N LEU A 46 1.12 -2.21 28.90
CA LEU A 46 -0.34 -2.41 28.88
C LEU A 46 -0.74 -3.25 27.66
N PRO A 47 -1.69 -4.20 27.80
CA PRO A 47 -2.25 -4.89 26.64
C PRO A 47 -3.07 -3.89 25.81
N VAL A 48 -2.57 -3.49 24.64
CA VAL A 48 -3.22 -2.52 23.76
C VAL A 48 -3.95 -3.23 22.62
N THR A 49 -5.22 -2.89 22.41
CA THR A 49 -5.98 -3.41 21.26
C THR A 49 -5.72 -2.60 20.00
N LYS A 50 -5.88 -3.24 18.83
CA LYS A 50 -5.71 -2.56 17.53
C LYS A 50 -6.67 -1.38 17.35
N ALA A 51 -7.91 -1.50 17.84
CA ALA A 51 -8.92 -0.45 17.78
C ALA A 51 -8.47 0.80 18.55
N GLN A 52 -8.01 0.62 19.79
CA GLN A 52 -7.47 1.71 20.62
C GLN A 52 -6.27 2.40 19.94
N MET A 53 -5.35 1.63 19.35
CA MET A 53 -4.23 2.23 18.61
C MET A 53 -4.68 3.05 17.39
N ASP A 54 -5.73 2.62 16.70
CA ASP A 54 -6.26 3.35 15.55
C ASP A 54 -6.95 4.65 16.00
N GLU A 55 -7.66 4.65 17.13
CA GLU A 55 -8.26 5.84 17.74
C GLU A 55 -7.21 6.84 18.23
N TYR A 56 -6.18 6.39 18.95
CA TYR A 56 -5.08 7.27 19.35
C TYR A 56 -4.41 7.90 18.14
N ARG A 57 -4.21 7.12 17.07
CA ARG A 57 -3.68 7.64 15.81
C ARG A 57 -4.64 8.60 15.12
N GLN A 58 -5.94 8.43 15.26
CA GLN A 58 -6.94 9.37 14.73
C GLN A 58 -6.91 10.68 15.50
N ARG A 59 -6.95 10.67 16.84
CA ARG A 59 -6.81 11.88 17.68
C ARG A 59 -5.51 12.64 17.38
N GLN A 60 -4.39 11.92 17.25
CA GLN A 60 -3.13 12.54 16.84
C GLN A 60 -3.19 13.13 15.42
N ARG A 61 -3.93 12.52 14.49
CA ARG A 61 -4.11 13.07 13.13
C ARG A 61 -5.05 14.26 13.10
N GLU A 62 -6.04 14.31 13.96
CA GLU A 62 -6.95 15.45 14.14
C GLU A 62 -6.18 16.65 14.66
N PHE A 63 -5.34 16.45 15.68
CA PHE A 63 -4.44 17.48 16.17
C PHE A 63 -3.43 17.90 15.10
N ASN A 64 -2.85 16.91 14.40
CA ASN A 64 -1.96 17.13 13.25
C ASN A 64 -2.73 17.30 11.93
N ALA A 65 -3.93 17.89 11.96
CA ALA A 65 -4.70 18.14 10.75
C ALA A 65 -3.84 18.96 9.80
N ARG A 66 -3.41 18.34 8.70
CA ARG A 66 -2.49 18.96 7.75
C ARG A 66 -3.22 20.16 7.15
N PRO A 67 -2.79 21.41 7.41
CA PRO A 67 -3.47 22.56 6.86
C PRO A 67 -3.43 22.49 5.33
N ILE A 68 -4.47 23.02 4.67
CA ILE A 68 -4.63 22.99 3.20
C ILE A 68 -3.34 23.46 2.51
N LYS A 69 -2.67 24.47 3.08
CA LYS A 69 -1.35 24.97 2.66
C LYS A 69 -0.27 23.88 2.61
N LYS A 70 -0.12 23.06 3.65
CA LYS A 70 0.91 22.00 3.71
C LYS A 70 0.60 20.86 2.75
N VAL A 71 -0.67 20.56 2.50
CA VAL A 71 -1.07 19.58 1.48
C VAL A 71 -0.75 20.10 0.08
N ALA A 72 -1.06 21.36 -0.21
CA ALA A 72 -0.73 22.02 -1.47
C ALA A 72 0.79 22.06 -1.69
N GLU A 73 1.54 22.47 -0.66
CA GLU A 73 3.01 22.50 -0.69
C GLU A 73 3.60 21.11 -0.95
N ALA A 74 3.07 20.07 -0.32
CA ALA A 74 3.52 18.70 -0.57
C ALA A 74 3.22 18.24 -2.01
N LYS A 75 2.04 18.59 -2.57
CA LYS A 75 1.72 18.33 -3.98
C LYS A 75 2.67 19.09 -4.91
N MET A 76 2.96 20.35 -4.62
CA MET A 76 3.90 21.16 -5.40
C MET A 76 5.32 20.65 -5.31
N ARG A 77 5.79 20.20 -4.13
CA ARG A 77 7.10 19.53 -3.99
C ARG A 77 7.19 18.26 -4.83
N LYS A 78 6.14 17.43 -4.86
CA LYS A 78 6.10 16.23 -5.71
C LYS A 78 6.17 16.60 -7.20
N ARG A 79 5.33 17.54 -7.64
CA ARG A 79 5.35 18.08 -9.02
C ARG A 79 6.71 18.68 -9.39
N LYS A 80 7.32 19.47 -8.51
CA LYS A 80 8.65 20.06 -8.72
C LYS A 80 9.71 18.98 -8.91
N LYS A 81 9.67 17.89 -8.14
CA LYS A 81 10.60 16.76 -8.32
C LYS A 81 10.42 16.08 -9.67
N GLU A 82 9.18 15.85 -10.10
CA GLU A 82 8.87 15.27 -11.41
C GLU A 82 9.32 16.18 -12.56
N MET A 83 8.99 17.47 -12.49
CA MET A 83 9.41 18.47 -13.47
C MET A 83 10.92 18.65 -13.53
N SER A 84 11.60 18.61 -12.39
CA SER A 84 13.07 18.68 -12.33
C SER A 84 13.73 17.49 -13.03
N LYS A 85 13.18 16.27 -12.88
CA LYS A 85 13.67 15.09 -13.60
C LYS A 85 13.48 15.22 -15.10
N LEU A 86 12.31 15.71 -15.53
CA LEU A 86 12.04 15.97 -16.96
C LEU A 86 12.95 17.07 -17.51
N ARG A 87 13.21 18.15 -16.75
CA ARG A 87 14.13 19.22 -17.16
C ARG A 87 15.56 18.70 -17.33
N LEU A 88 16.03 17.88 -16.39
CA LEU A 88 17.33 17.24 -16.48
C LEU A 88 17.42 16.31 -17.71
N ALA A 89 16.35 15.54 -17.95
CA ALA A 89 16.26 14.67 -19.12
C ALA A 89 16.29 15.44 -20.44
N LYS A 90 15.56 16.57 -20.54
CA LYS A 90 15.61 17.47 -21.70
C LYS A 90 17.01 18.03 -21.92
N LYS A 91 17.67 18.53 -20.86
CA LYS A 91 19.04 19.06 -20.96
C LYS A 91 20.04 17.99 -21.41
N ARG A 92 19.88 16.75 -20.93
CA ARG A 92 20.72 15.63 -21.35
C ARG A 92 20.42 15.17 -22.79
N ALA A 93 19.16 15.20 -23.20
CA ALA A 93 18.76 14.90 -24.57
C ALA A 93 19.31 15.93 -25.56
N GLN A 94 19.29 17.22 -25.23
CA GLN A 94 19.91 18.27 -26.03
C GLN A 94 21.40 18.00 -26.24
N ARG A 95 22.15 17.72 -25.17
CA ARG A 95 23.59 17.36 -25.27
C ARG A 95 23.85 16.19 -26.24
N ILE A 96 23.07 15.11 -26.13
CA ILE A 96 23.21 13.94 -27.02
C ILE A 96 22.95 14.30 -28.49
N VAL A 97 22.04 15.24 -28.75
CA VAL A 97 21.76 15.71 -30.11
C VAL A 97 22.92 16.53 -30.65
N ASP A 98 23.48 17.41 -29.80
CA ASP A 98 24.56 18.34 -30.14
C ASP A 98 25.93 17.65 -30.28
N ASP A 99 26.13 16.48 -29.67
CA ASP A 99 27.40 15.73 -29.74
C ASP A 99 27.70 15.27 -31.19
N PRO A 100 28.79 15.74 -31.82
CA PRO A 100 29.09 15.45 -33.24
C PRO A 100 29.71 14.06 -33.45
N GLU A 101 30.25 13.43 -32.39
CA GLU A 101 30.94 12.13 -32.46
C GLU A 101 29.99 10.92 -32.56
N MET A 102 28.73 11.09 -32.15
CA MET A 102 27.74 10.01 -32.09
C MET A 102 26.98 9.84 -33.41
N GLU A 103 26.77 8.60 -33.85
CA GLU A 103 25.93 8.30 -35.01
C GLU A 103 24.44 8.53 -34.71
N GLN A 104 23.64 8.87 -35.74
CA GLN A 104 22.22 9.20 -35.58
C GLN A 104 21.41 8.09 -34.90
N HIS A 105 21.71 6.82 -35.20
CA HIS A 105 21.00 5.68 -34.59
C HIS A 105 21.33 5.55 -33.09
N GLU A 106 22.56 5.84 -32.70
CA GLU A 106 23.01 5.82 -31.30
C GLU A 106 22.39 6.98 -30.51
N LYS A 107 22.34 8.18 -31.12
CA LYS A 107 21.64 9.35 -30.56
C LYS A 107 20.19 9.02 -30.20
N VAL A 108 19.45 8.37 -31.10
CA VAL A 108 18.05 7.96 -30.85
C VAL A 108 17.96 6.94 -29.71
N ARG A 109 18.87 5.95 -29.69
CA ARG A 109 18.90 4.91 -28.66
C ARG A 109 19.21 5.50 -27.28
N GLU A 110 20.15 6.43 -27.19
CA GLU A 110 20.50 7.06 -25.93
C GLU A 110 19.44 8.06 -25.47
N MET A 111 18.88 8.85 -26.39
CA MET A 111 17.74 9.73 -26.10
C MET A 111 16.56 8.93 -25.52
N LYS A 112 16.25 7.76 -26.08
CA LYS A 112 15.23 6.84 -25.54
C LYS A 112 15.55 6.38 -24.12
N LYS A 113 16.80 6.05 -23.81
CA LYS A 113 17.25 5.67 -22.45
C LYS A 113 17.08 6.83 -21.46
N VAL A 114 17.40 8.07 -21.86
CA VAL A 114 17.24 9.27 -21.02
C VAL A 114 15.78 9.50 -20.64
N TYR A 115 14.87 9.44 -21.62
CA TYR A 115 13.44 9.60 -21.35
C TYR A 115 12.85 8.42 -20.56
N GLN A 116 13.32 7.19 -20.77
CA GLN A 116 12.89 6.04 -19.97
C GLN A 116 13.28 6.17 -18.49
N LYS A 117 14.47 6.71 -18.19
CA LYS A 117 14.91 6.99 -16.81
C LYS A 117 14.12 8.13 -16.16
N ALA A 118 13.68 9.12 -16.95
CA ALA A 118 12.90 10.25 -16.47
C ALA A 118 11.42 9.89 -16.23
N ALA A 119 10.90 8.93 -16.98
CA ALA A 119 9.55 8.42 -16.79
C ALA A 119 9.44 7.71 -15.43
N THR A 120 8.51 8.15 -14.59
CA THR A 120 8.19 7.51 -13.31
C THR A 120 7.36 6.25 -13.53
N LYS A 121 7.88 5.28 -14.28
CA LYS A 121 7.26 3.97 -14.39
C LYS A 121 7.59 3.17 -13.13
N LYS A 122 6.58 2.51 -12.56
CA LYS A 122 6.84 1.51 -11.53
C LYS A 122 7.65 0.38 -12.19
N PRO A 123 8.69 -0.15 -11.55
CA PRO A 123 9.45 -1.23 -12.13
C PRO A 123 8.53 -2.43 -12.37
N ASP A 124 8.60 -3.01 -13.56
CA ASP A 124 7.84 -4.20 -13.89
C ASP A 124 8.35 -5.37 -13.04
N VAL A 125 7.51 -5.83 -12.11
CA VAL A 125 7.85 -6.95 -11.24
C VAL A 125 7.67 -8.24 -12.03
N SER A 126 8.76 -8.94 -12.31
CA SER A 126 8.69 -10.24 -12.99
C SER A 126 8.14 -11.31 -12.04
N TYR A 127 7.21 -12.14 -12.53
CA TYR A 127 6.63 -13.22 -11.73
C TYR A 127 7.33 -14.54 -12.06
N LYS A 128 8.05 -15.11 -11.09
CA LYS A 128 8.67 -16.43 -11.23
C LYS A 128 7.78 -17.48 -10.59
N VAL A 129 7.28 -18.42 -11.37
CA VAL A 129 6.45 -19.52 -10.86
C VAL A 129 7.35 -20.63 -10.31
N ILE A 130 7.19 -20.99 -9.05
CA ILE A 130 7.85 -22.18 -8.48
C ILE A 130 6.88 -23.36 -8.52
N SER A 131 7.29 -24.41 -9.22
CA SER A 131 6.66 -25.73 -9.17
C SER A 131 7.42 -26.65 -8.21
N LYS A 132 6.82 -27.79 -7.83
CA LYS A 132 7.38 -28.71 -6.83
C LYS A 132 8.82 -29.14 -7.13
N GLY A 133 9.20 -29.27 -8.41
CA GLY A 133 10.55 -29.67 -8.84
C GLY A 133 11.57 -28.52 -9.01
N LYS A 134 11.16 -27.26 -8.83
CA LYS A 134 12.05 -26.07 -8.95
C LYS A 134 12.18 -25.31 -7.63
N ARG A 135 12.04 -26.03 -6.51
CA ARG A 135 12.20 -25.47 -5.16
C ARG A 135 13.69 -25.24 -4.92
N GLY A 136 14.11 -23.98 -4.82
CA GLY A 136 15.50 -23.60 -4.59
C GLY A 136 16.40 -23.65 -5.83
N THR A 137 16.09 -24.48 -6.82
CA THR A 137 16.85 -24.63 -8.06
C THR A 137 16.34 -23.67 -9.15
N GLY A 138 16.95 -22.50 -9.24
CA GLY A 138 16.89 -21.68 -10.44
C GLY A 138 17.40 -20.27 -10.25
N ALA A 139 18.14 -19.77 -11.24
CA ALA A 139 18.70 -18.42 -11.25
C ALA A 139 17.65 -17.35 -10.91
N ARG A 140 18.06 -16.35 -10.14
CA ARG A 140 17.22 -15.17 -9.85
C ARG A 140 17.12 -14.33 -11.13
N PRO A 141 15.90 -13.95 -11.56
CA PRO A 141 15.76 -13.02 -12.68
C PRO A 141 16.32 -11.65 -12.29
N LYS A 142 16.83 -10.90 -13.28
CA LYS A 142 17.40 -9.57 -13.08
C LYS A 142 16.29 -8.57 -12.74
N GLY A 143 16.45 -7.84 -11.63
CA GLY A 143 15.52 -6.80 -11.17
C GLY A 143 14.51 -7.29 -10.13
N PRO A 144 13.50 -6.46 -9.76
CA PRO A 144 12.50 -6.85 -8.77
C PRO A 144 11.63 -7.98 -9.32
N PHE A 145 11.53 -9.06 -8.55
CA PHE A 145 10.70 -10.20 -8.92
C PHE A 145 9.89 -10.70 -7.73
N LYS A 146 8.72 -11.23 -8.04
CA LYS A 146 7.87 -11.91 -7.06
C LYS A 146 7.82 -13.38 -7.40
N VAL A 147 8.25 -14.19 -6.45
CA VAL A 147 8.09 -15.63 -6.51
C VAL A 147 6.62 -15.95 -6.24
N VAL A 148 6.02 -16.75 -7.12
CA VAL A 148 4.62 -17.15 -7.02
C VAL A 148 4.52 -18.67 -7.04
N ASP A 149 3.76 -19.23 -6.10
CA ASP A 149 3.44 -20.65 -6.08
C ASP A 149 1.90 -20.86 -6.04
N LYS A 150 1.47 -22.13 -6.08
CA LYS A 150 0.04 -22.48 -6.07
C LYS A 150 -0.63 -22.11 -4.76
N ARG A 151 0.08 -22.15 -3.62
CA ARG A 151 -0.47 -21.78 -2.30
C ARG A 151 -0.70 -20.28 -2.22
N LEU A 152 0.30 -19.47 -2.57
CA LEU A 152 0.18 -18.01 -2.65
C LEU A 152 -0.94 -17.57 -3.60
N LYS A 153 -1.17 -18.29 -4.71
CA LYS A 153 -2.32 -18.01 -5.58
C LYS A 153 -3.66 -18.28 -4.88
N LYS A 154 -3.77 -19.34 -4.08
CA LYS A 154 -4.98 -19.66 -3.31
C LYS A 154 -5.22 -18.64 -2.20
N ASP A 155 -4.17 -18.28 -1.46
CA ASP A 155 -4.27 -17.34 -0.33
C ASP A 155 -4.66 -15.95 -0.84
N ASN A 156 -3.97 -15.42 -1.86
CA ASN A 156 -4.34 -14.14 -2.49
C ASN A 156 -5.76 -14.15 -3.07
N ARG A 157 -6.28 -15.31 -3.50
CA ARG A 157 -7.66 -15.41 -3.98
C ARG A 157 -8.64 -15.23 -2.83
N LYS A 158 -8.40 -15.90 -1.70
CA LYS A 158 -9.22 -15.76 -0.48
C LYS A 158 -9.19 -14.32 0.02
N ASP A 159 -8.02 -13.71 0.16
CA ASP A 159 -7.87 -12.32 0.60
C ASP A 159 -8.64 -11.34 -0.31
N LYS A 160 -8.56 -11.54 -1.64
CA LYS A 160 -9.32 -10.74 -2.61
C LYS A 160 -10.83 -10.95 -2.48
N GLU A 161 -11.27 -12.16 -2.18
CA GLU A 161 -12.69 -12.46 -1.98
C GLU A 161 -13.20 -11.82 -0.68
N GLU A 162 -12.44 -11.88 0.41
CA GLU A 162 -12.77 -11.26 1.70
C GLU A 162 -12.76 -9.74 1.64
N THR A 163 -11.73 -9.13 1.03
CA THR A 163 -11.69 -7.69 0.80
C THR A 163 -12.86 -7.24 -0.08
N ARG A 164 -13.23 -8.00 -1.11
CA ARG A 164 -14.42 -7.69 -1.91
C ARG A 164 -15.71 -7.81 -1.11
N LYS A 165 -15.85 -8.83 -0.26
CA LYS A 165 -17.02 -9.00 0.62
C LYS A 165 -17.13 -7.87 1.63
N SER A 166 -16.04 -7.50 2.29
CA SER A 166 -16.02 -6.40 3.26
C SER A 166 -16.31 -5.05 2.60
N LEU A 167 -15.72 -4.78 1.43
CA LEU A 167 -16.06 -3.59 0.63
C LEU A 167 -17.52 -3.59 0.19
N TRP A 168 -18.08 -4.74 -0.18
CA TRP A 168 -19.50 -4.85 -0.54
C TRP A 168 -20.40 -4.55 0.66
N LYS A 169 -20.08 -5.06 1.86
CA LYS A 169 -20.83 -4.76 3.08
C LYS A 169 -20.84 -3.26 3.39
N LYS A 170 -19.72 -2.57 3.19
CA LYS A 170 -19.55 -1.13 3.44
C LYS A 170 -20.23 -0.20 2.41
N LYS A 171 -20.76 -0.71 1.30
CA LYS A 171 -21.43 0.13 0.27
C LYS A 171 -22.87 0.45 0.64
N SER A 172 -23.30 1.67 0.30
CA SER A 172 -24.70 2.07 0.35
C SER A 172 -25.58 1.22 -0.59
N PRO A 173 -26.89 1.09 -0.31
CA PRO A 173 -27.82 0.34 -1.17
C PRO A 173 -27.81 0.82 -2.63
N GLU A 174 -27.73 2.13 -2.84
CA GLU A 174 -27.65 2.74 -4.17
C GLU A 174 -26.36 2.37 -4.91
N ALA A 175 -25.21 2.45 -4.23
CA ALA A 175 -23.92 2.04 -4.79
C ALA A 175 -23.85 0.53 -5.10
N LYS A 176 -24.61 -0.30 -4.36
CA LYS A 176 -24.78 -1.73 -4.66
C LYS A 176 -25.61 -1.94 -5.93
N ARG A 177 -26.74 -1.22 -6.08
CA ARG A 177 -27.60 -1.27 -7.27
C ARG A 177 -26.84 -0.84 -8.53
N ALA A 178 -26.14 0.30 -8.49
CA ALA A 178 -25.33 0.80 -9.61
C ALA A 178 -24.20 -0.18 -10.01
N ALA A 179 -23.52 -0.79 -9.03
CA ALA A 179 -22.50 -1.80 -9.30
C ALA A 179 -23.07 -3.08 -9.92
N MET A 180 -24.26 -3.49 -9.50
CA MET A 180 -24.97 -4.66 -10.04
C MET A 180 -25.43 -4.41 -11.48
N GLU A 181 -25.93 -3.22 -11.77
CA GLU A 181 -26.33 -2.80 -13.11
C GLU A 181 -25.13 -2.74 -14.07
N LYS A 182 -24.01 -2.15 -13.64
CA LYS A 182 -22.76 -2.14 -14.41
C LYS A 182 -22.28 -3.56 -14.71
N ASN A 183 -22.39 -4.48 -13.75
CA ASN A 183 -22.03 -5.88 -13.96
C ASN A 183 -22.98 -6.56 -14.96
N LYS A 184 -24.30 -6.31 -14.87
CA LYS A 184 -25.31 -6.80 -15.83
C LYS A 184 -24.99 -6.33 -17.26
N ARG A 185 -24.74 -5.03 -17.45
CA ARG A 185 -24.35 -4.43 -18.74
C ARG A 185 -23.05 -5.03 -19.29
N SER A 186 -22.05 -5.28 -18.44
CA SER A 186 -20.79 -5.92 -18.88
C SER A 186 -20.97 -7.41 -19.27
N ARG A 187 -21.86 -8.14 -18.58
CA ARG A 187 -22.17 -9.54 -18.88
C ARG A 187 -22.96 -9.66 -20.19
N THR A 188 -23.91 -8.78 -20.44
CA THR A 188 -24.66 -8.76 -21.70
C THR A 188 -23.74 -8.40 -22.87
N GLY A 189 -22.88 -7.39 -22.74
CA GLY A 189 -21.87 -7.05 -23.74
C GLY A 189 -20.91 -8.21 -24.06
N ARG A 190 -20.40 -8.92 -23.04
CA ARG A 190 -19.57 -10.12 -23.24
C ARG A 190 -20.33 -11.28 -23.90
N LYS A 191 -21.64 -11.43 -23.63
CA LYS A 191 -22.48 -12.46 -24.25
C LYS A 191 -22.74 -12.15 -25.72
N ALA A 192 -22.94 -10.88 -26.06
CA ALA A 192 -23.06 -10.40 -27.43
C ALA A 192 -21.74 -10.62 -28.21
N ASP A 193 -20.60 -10.20 -27.65
CA ASP A 193 -19.27 -10.39 -28.28
C ASP A 193 -18.90 -11.87 -28.45
N LYS A 194 -19.28 -12.74 -27.52
CA LYS A 194 -19.14 -14.20 -27.72
C LYS A 194 -20.04 -14.73 -28.82
N ARG A 195 -21.26 -14.20 -28.99
CA ARG A 195 -22.17 -14.58 -30.07
C ARG A 195 -21.64 -14.14 -31.43
N THR A 196 -21.12 -12.92 -31.55
CA THR A 196 -20.54 -12.41 -32.80
C THR A 196 -19.29 -13.20 -33.19
N LYS A 197 -18.37 -13.47 -32.25
CA LYS A 197 -17.19 -14.31 -32.50
C LYS A 197 -17.53 -15.75 -32.90
N ARG A 198 -18.58 -16.34 -32.32
CA ARG A 198 -19.05 -17.68 -32.71
C ARG A 198 -19.69 -17.69 -34.10
N ARG A 199 -20.42 -16.63 -34.50
CA ARG A 199 -20.95 -16.49 -35.87
C ARG A 199 -19.82 -16.31 -36.89
N ALA A 200 -18.85 -15.45 -36.61
CA ALA A 200 -17.69 -15.22 -37.47
C ALA A 200 -16.83 -16.48 -37.66
N LYS A 201 -16.70 -17.33 -36.64
CA LYS A 201 -15.98 -18.61 -36.73
C LYS A 201 -16.74 -19.67 -37.54
N ARG A 202 -18.07 -19.59 -37.62
CA ARG A 202 -18.92 -20.52 -38.38
C ARG A 202 -19.07 -20.14 -39.85
N GLY A 203 -18.88 -18.87 -40.21
CA GLY A 203 -18.86 -18.39 -41.60
C GLY A 203 -17.48 -18.47 -42.26
N LYS A 204 -16.53 -19.21 -41.67
CA LYS A 204 -15.20 -19.50 -42.23
C LYS A 204 -15.11 -21.02 -42.40
N THR A 205 -15.75 -21.49 -43.46
CA THR A 205 -15.54 -22.82 -44.06
C THR A 205 -15.22 -22.54 -45.52
N ASN A 206 -14.08 -23.04 -46.00
CA ASN A 206 -13.77 -23.10 -47.43
C ASN A 206 -14.88 -23.82 -48.19
#